data_AF-A0A3Q3KZD7-F1
#
_entry.id   AF-A0A3Q3KZD7-F1
#
_cell.length_a   1.000
_cell.length_b   1.000
_cell.length_c   1.000
_cell.angle_alpha   90.00
_cell.angle_beta   90.00
_cell.angle_gamma   90.00
#
_symmetry.space_group_name_H-M   'P 1'
#
loop_
_entity.id
_entity.type
_entity.pdbx_description
1 polymer ?
#
loop_
_entity_poly.entity_id
_entity_poly.type
_entity_poly.pdbx_seq_one_letter_code
_entity_poly.pdbx_strand_id
1 'polypeptide(L)'
;MMTTEAANLESLRVLYQSDDYIVVDKHWDIRIDSKMWYEKHTVQAQLRHHFPQLADPSTYYGFRFCHQLDFSTSGALCVALNKAAAGRAYRCFKDRTVTKAYIALVRGWVEEETQTLDFPIGKNSSEGKTHMMCIEGTEGCENPKPCQTELTVLEYGLYDGDPVTKVLLQPLTGRTHQLRVHCSAIGHPIVGDFTYSSGADDAPYRMMLHAHFLHIPLDPQPLLVSAGDPFVPTVDPKWLPQRTLRTLRATVEALLERRVEEDRKSKEQERGIAGREEEERRKRRKEQRIEEESEEQRRRCQEWLSEWAGD
;
A
#
# COMPACT_ATOMS: atom_id res chain seq x y z
N MET A 1 -7.65 17.15 -18.39
CA MET A 1 -8.25 15.88 -18.88
C MET A 1 -7.17 14.80 -18.91
N MET A 2 -7.49 13.53 -18.63
CA MET A 2 -6.57 12.40 -18.86
C MET A 2 -6.25 12.27 -20.34
N THR A 3 -4.96 12.06 -20.66
CA THR A 3 -4.41 12.10 -22.01
C THR A 3 -3.64 10.81 -22.28
N THR A 4 -3.61 10.39 -23.55
CA THR A 4 -2.77 9.29 -24.04
C THR A 4 -1.38 9.76 -24.49
N GLU A 5 -1.11 11.07 -24.42
CA GLU A 5 0.20 11.65 -24.71
C GLU A 5 1.23 11.20 -23.68
N ALA A 6 2.48 11.03 -24.14
CA ALA A 6 3.60 10.74 -23.25
C ALA A 6 3.83 11.88 -22.25
N ALA A 7 4.40 11.55 -21.08
CA ALA A 7 4.74 12.56 -20.10
C ALA A 7 5.76 13.57 -20.65
N ASN A 8 5.75 14.78 -20.12
CA ASN A 8 6.80 15.75 -20.37
C ASN A 8 7.01 16.58 -19.09
N LEU A 9 7.96 17.51 -19.12
CA LEU A 9 8.32 18.30 -17.95
C LEU A 9 7.15 19.17 -17.44
N GLU A 10 6.28 19.61 -18.35
CA GLU A 10 5.11 20.45 -18.03
C GLU A 10 3.91 19.63 -17.54
N SER A 11 3.86 18.33 -17.84
CA SER A 11 2.69 17.47 -17.59
C SER A 11 2.59 16.93 -16.15
N LEU A 12 2.76 17.79 -15.14
CA LEU A 12 2.57 17.41 -13.73
C LEU A 12 1.12 17.65 -13.30
N ARG A 13 0.50 16.63 -12.71
CA ARG A 13 -0.84 16.72 -12.15
C ARG A 13 -0.80 16.58 -10.64
N VAL A 14 -1.24 17.62 -9.94
CA VAL A 14 -1.34 17.62 -8.48
C VAL A 14 -2.76 17.21 -8.09
N LEU A 15 -2.87 16.15 -7.29
CA LEU A 15 -4.14 15.66 -6.74
C LEU A 15 -4.44 16.27 -5.38
N TYR A 16 -3.40 16.59 -4.62
CA TYR A 16 -3.50 17.15 -3.27
C TYR A 16 -2.21 17.92 -2.93
N GLN A 17 -2.35 19.01 -2.20
CA GLN A 17 -1.23 19.76 -1.64
C GLN A 17 -1.61 20.38 -0.29
N SER A 18 -0.71 20.27 0.68
CA SER A 18 -0.75 20.95 1.97
C SER A 18 0.66 21.38 2.37
N ASP A 19 0.83 21.91 3.59
CA ASP A 19 2.15 22.29 4.12
C ASP A 19 3.09 21.09 4.33
N ASP A 20 2.51 19.90 4.53
CA ASP A 20 3.26 18.69 4.88
C ASP A 20 3.41 17.71 3.71
N TYR A 21 2.48 17.70 2.76
CA TYR A 21 2.43 16.69 1.70
C TYR A 21 2.00 17.27 0.36
N ILE A 22 2.54 16.69 -0.72
CA ILE A 22 2.01 16.83 -2.07
C ILE A 22 1.76 15.43 -2.65
N VAL A 23 0.61 15.22 -3.25
CA VAL A 23 0.26 13.98 -3.96
C VAL A 23 0.08 14.30 -5.43
N VAL A 24 0.81 13.59 -6.26
CA VAL A 24 0.76 13.75 -7.71
C VAL A 24 0.11 12.54 -8.36
N ASP A 25 -0.57 12.76 -9.49
CA ASP A 25 -0.98 11.69 -10.39
C ASP A 25 0.22 11.36 -11.29
N LYS A 26 1.04 10.40 -10.86
CA LYS A 26 2.22 9.97 -11.61
C LYS A 26 1.78 9.46 -12.97
N HIS A 27 2.41 9.94 -14.03
CA HIS A 27 2.16 9.41 -15.36
C HIS A 27 2.62 7.93 -15.49
N TRP A 28 2.13 7.24 -16.51
CA TRP A 28 2.70 5.96 -16.93
C TRP A 28 4.04 6.19 -17.65
N ASP A 29 4.88 5.16 -17.66
CA ASP A 29 6.22 5.14 -18.26
C ASP A 29 7.12 6.31 -17.89
N ILE A 30 7.07 6.70 -16.62
CA ILE A 30 7.98 7.69 -16.05
C ILE A 30 8.58 7.17 -14.74
N ARG A 31 9.89 7.39 -14.55
CA ARG A 31 10.58 7.06 -13.30
C ARG A 31 10.18 8.08 -12.22
N ILE A 32 10.23 7.64 -10.96
CA ILE A 32 10.03 8.55 -9.83
C ILE A 32 11.21 9.52 -9.73
N ASP A 33 12.42 8.98 -9.72
CA ASP A 33 13.66 9.73 -9.60
C ASP A 33 14.74 9.17 -10.54
N SER A 34 15.82 9.93 -10.69
CA SER A 34 17.02 9.48 -11.37
C SER A 34 18.26 10.11 -10.75
N LYS A 35 19.36 9.35 -10.77
CA LYS A 35 20.71 9.86 -10.44
C LYS A 35 21.39 10.55 -11.62
N MET A 36 20.87 10.34 -12.83
CA MET A 36 21.44 10.85 -14.06
C MET A 36 20.92 12.28 -14.28
N TRP A 37 21.80 13.27 -14.21
CA TRP A 37 21.42 14.68 -14.32
C TRP A 37 20.73 15.05 -15.64
N TYR A 38 20.95 14.26 -16.70
CA TYR A 38 20.34 14.44 -18.01
C TYR A 38 18.97 13.76 -18.15
N GLU A 39 18.59 12.88 -17.20
CA GLU A 39 17.29 12.22 -17.20
C GLU A 39 16.24 13.19 -16.66
N LYS A 40 15.59 13.88 -17.58
CA LYS A 40 14.56 14.89 -17.28
C LYS A 40 13.15 14.29 -17.27
N HIS A 41 12.99 13.02 -17.64
CA HIS A 41 11.71 12.33 -17.67
C HIS A 41 11.47 11.59 -16.35
N THR A 42 11.35 12.38 -15.27
CA THR A 42 11.07 11.87 -13.92
C THR A 42 10.06 12.72 -13.20
N VAL A 43 9.34 12.12 -12.24
CA VAL A 43 8.48 12.88 -11.32
C VAL A 43 9.30 13.89 -10.53
N GLN A 44 10.52 13.53 -10.12
CA GLN A 44 11.47 14.44 -9.48
C GLN A 44 11.75 15.69 -10.32
N ALA A 45 12.00 15.53 -11.62
CA ALA A 45 12.26 16.65 -12.52
C ALA A 45 11.01 17.52 -12.71
N GLN A 46 9.84 16.90 -12.88
CA GLN A 46 8.55 17.60 -12.94
C GLN A 46 8.28 18.41 -11.66
N LEU A 47 8.43 17.80 -10.48
CA LEU A 47 8.27 18.49 -9.19
C LEU A 47 9.24 19.66 -9.04
N ARG A 48 10.51 19.50 -9.43
CA ARG A 48 11.50 20.57 -9.36
C ARG A 48 11.17 21.73 -10.30
N HIS A 49 10.63 21.44 -11.48
CA HIS A 49 10.23 22.44 -12.46
C HIS A 49 9.02 23.26 -12.00
N HIS A 50 7.97 22.58 -11.54
CA HIS A 50 6.71 23.22 -11.11
C HIS A 50 6.79 23.84 -9.71
N PHE A 51 7.58 23.23 -8.81
CA PHE A 51 7.66 23.61 -7.40
C PHE A 51 9.12 23.65 -6.92
N PRO A 52 9.99 24.51 -7.50
CA PRO A 52 11.40 24.60 -7.10
C PRO A 52 11.57 24.91 -5.60
N GLN A 53 10.64 25.66 -5.02
CA GLN A 53 10.61 26.00 -3.59
C GLN A 53 10.36 24.82 -2.65
N LEU A 54 9.79 23.72 -3.16
CA LEU A 54 9.54 22.50 -2.38
C LEU A 54 10.73 21.55 -2.37
N ALA A 55 11.77 21.83 -3.17
CA ALA A 55 12.96 21.01 -3.21
C ALA A 55 13.77 21.18 -1.92
N ASP A 56 14.06 20.06 -1.25
CA ASP A 56 14.86 19.99 -0.04
C ASP A 56 16.32 19.66 -0.39
N PRO A 57 17.24 20.64 -0.34
CA PRO A 57 18.65 20.43 -0.70
C PRO A 57 19.38 19.50 0.29
N SER A 58 18.80 19.23 1.46
CA SER A 58 19.32 18.27 2.43
C SER A 58 19.08 16.82 2.01
N THR A 59 18.33 16.58 0.93
CA THR A 59 18.01 15.26 0.43
C THR A 59 18.71 14.99 -0.88
N TYR A 60 19.12 13.74 -1.07
CA TYR A 60 19.85 13.34 -2.27
C TYR A 60 19.06 13.59 -3.57
N TYR A 61 17.75 13.37 -3.57
CA TYR A 61 16.88 13.58 -4.73
C TYR A 61 16.13 14.92 -4.72
N GLY A 62 16.29 15.76 -3.69
CA GLY A 62 15.53 16.99 -3.53
C GLY A 62 14.10 16.79 -2.99
N PHE A 63 13.59 15.57 -2.91
CA PHE A 63 12.23 15.28 -2.46
C PHE A 63 12.18 14.01 -1.61
N ARG A 64 11.17 13.91 -0.73
CA ARG A 64 10.99 12.78 0.20
C ARG A 64 9.78 11.94 -0.22
N PHE A 65 9.98 11.08 -1.22
CA PHE A 65 8.95 10.14 -1.67
C PHE A 65 8.55 9.18 -0.53
N CYS A 66 7.26 9.16 -0.19
CA CYS A 66 6.76 8.36 0.94
C CYS A 66 6.61 6.86 0.60
N HIS A 67 6.43 6.55 -0.67
CA HIS A 67 6.35 5.19 -1.21
C HIS A 67 6.80 5.18 -2.67
N GLN A 68 6.76 4.00 -3.29
CA GLN A 68 7.12 3.80 -4.69
C GLN A 68 5.92 3.34 -5.51
N LEU A 69 6.03 3.54 -6.82
CA LEU A 69 5.23 2.97 -7.89
C LEU A 69 6.20 2.49 -8.98
N ASP A 70 5.84 1.41 -9.67
CA ASP A 70 6.61 0.92 -10.80
C ASP A 70 6.67 1.98 -11.91
N PHE A 71 7.68 1.89 -12.78
CA PHE A 71 7.87 2.78 -13.92
C PHE A 71 6.60 2.93 -14.77
N SER A 72 6.01 1.80 -15.19
CA SER A 72 4.83 1.77 -16.06
C SER A 72 3.50 2.00 -15.34
N THR A 73 3.48 1.95 -14.00
CA THR A 73 2.27 2.19 -13.21
C THR A 73 2.02 3.68 -13.05
N SER A 74 0.83 4.16 -13.41
CA SER A 74 0.41 5.54 -13.14
C SER A 74 -0.32 5.69 -11.80
N GLY A 75 -0.63 6.91 -11.37
CA GLY A 75 -1.57 7.18 -10.28
C GLY A 75 -0.94 7.85 -9.06
N ALA A 76 -1.68 7.86 -7.95
CA ALA A 76 -1.34 8.61 -6.75
C ALA A 76 0.04 8.25 -6.17
N LEU A 77 0.93 9.25 -6.12
CA LEU A 77 2.25 9.16 -5.50
C LEU A 77 2.41 10.29 -4.47
N CYS A 78 2.58 9.92 -3.21
CA CYS A 78 2.73 10.86 -2.10
C CYS A 78 4.20 11.23 -1.84
N VAL A 79 4.44 12.53 -1.68
CA VAL A 79 5.73 13.14 -1.34
C VAL A 79 5.57 14.00 -0.10
N ALA A 80 6.42 13.78 0.90
CA ALA A 80 6.48 14.62 2.08
C ALA A 80 7.34 15.86 1.81
N LEU A 81 6.87 17.02 2.28
CA LEU A 81 7.51 18.32 2.07
C LEU A 81 8.51 18.68 3.17
N ASN A 82 8.53 17.91 4.27
CA ASN A 82 9.49 18.08 5.35
C ASN A 82 9.82 16.74 6.05
N LYS A 83 10.87 16.76 6.89
CA LYS A 83 11.37 15.57 7.59
C LYS A 83 10.36 14.97 8.57
N ALA A 84 9.56 15.81 9.26
CA ALA A 84 8.57 15.33 10.22
C ALA A 84 7.42 14.61 9.51
N ALA A 85 6.91 15.20 8.42
CA ALA A 85 5.91 14.61 7.54
C ALA A 85 6.37 13.28 6.94
N ALA A 86 7.61 13.20 6.48
CA ALA A 86 8.20 11.96 5.97
C ALA A 86 8.24 10.87 7.05
N GLY A 87 8.61 11.22 8.28
CA GLY A 87 8.62 10.30 9.42
C GLY A 87 7.24 9.77 9.79
N ARG A 88 6.20 10.63 9.76
CA ARG A 88 4.80 10.20 10.00
C ARG A 88 4.33 9.23 8.92
N ALA A 89 4.49 9.59 7.64
CA ALA A 89 4.07 8.72 6.54
C ALA A 89 4.83 7.38 6.55
N TYR A 90 6.15 7.41 6.78
CA TYR A 90 6.97 6.19 6.88
C TYR A 90 6.43 5.21 7.93
N ARG A 91 6.00 5.69 9.11
CA ARG A 91 5.40 4.84 10.14
C ARG A 91 4.14 4.17 9.62
N CYS A 92 3.22 4.90 8.98
CA CYS A 92 2.01 4.32 8.42
C CYS A 92 2.29 3.21 7.39
N PHE A 93 3.29 3.41 6.51
CA PHE A 93 3.69 2.39 5.54
C PHE A 93 4.37 1.17 6.21
N LYS A 94 5.25 1.42 7.18
CA LYS A 94 5.96 0.38 7.92
C LYS A 94 4.98 -0.50 8.71
N ASP A 95 4.01 0.12 9.36
CA ASP A 95 3.02 -0.53 10.22
C ASP A 95 1.81 -1.06 9.42
N ARG A 96 1.84 -0.95 8.08
CA ARG A 96 0.82 -1.44 7.14
C ARG A 96 -0.59 -0.89 7.41
N THR A 97 -0.67 0.35 7.87
CA THR A 97 -1.96 1.03 8.10
C THR A 97 -2.45 1.81 6.89
N VAL A 98 -1.58 2.05 5.92
CA VAL A 98 -1.94 2.69 4.65
C VAL A 98 -2.87 1.77 3.85
N THR A 99 -3.97 2.33 3.37
CA THR A 99 -4.86 1.63 2.44
C THR A 99 -4.63 2.13 1.02
N LYS A 100 -4.49 1.19 0.08
CA LYS A 100 -4.27 1.48 -1.34
C LYS A 100 -5.27 0.70 -2.17
N ALA A 101 -5.80 1.30 -3.22
CA ALA A 101 -6.53 0.58 -4.25
C ALA A 101 -6.04 0.99 -5.62
N TYR A 102 -5.89 0.00 -6.48
CA TYR A 102 -5.48 0.14 -7.86
C TYR A 102 -6.64 -0.29 -8.74
N ILE A 103 -6.77 0.32 -9.91
CA ILE A 103 -7.61 -0.22 -10.96
C ILE A 103 -6.71 -0.83 -12.03
N ALA A 104 -7.18 -1.89 -12.66
CA ALA A 104 -6.51 -2.51 -13.79
C ALA A 104 -7.49 -3.04 -14.83
N LEU A 105 -7.05 -3.09 -16.09
CA LEU A 105 -7.63 -3.98 -17.10
C LEU A 105 -6.77 -5.23 -17.16
N VAL A 106 -7.37 -6.41 -16.96
CA VAL A 106 -6.69 -7.71 -17.04
C VAL A 106 -7.24 -8.53 -18.19
N ARG A 107 -6.38 -9.33 -18.84
CA ARG A 107 -6.76 -10.18 -19.96
C ARG A 107 -7.72 -11.29 -19.53
N GLY A 108 -8.70 -11.60 -20.38
CA GLY A 108 -9.71 -12.61 -20.13
C GLY A 108 -10.85 -12.14 -19.21
N TRP A 109 -11.80 -13.04 -18.96
CA TRP A 109 -12.90 -12.83 -18.03
C TRP A 109 -12.59 -13.51 -16.70
N VAL A 110 -12.41 -12.72 -15.65
CA VAL A 110 -12.25 -13.24 -14.28
C VAL A 110 -13.61 -13.75 -13.81
N GLU A 111 -13.73 -15.04 -13.51
CA GLU A 111 -15.00 -15.67 -13.14
C GLU A 111 -15.42 -15.26 -11.71
N GLU A 112 -14.48 -15.26 -10.79
CA GLU A 112 -14.67 -14.92 -9.38
C GLU A 112 -14.77 -13.40 -9.20
N GLU A 113 -15.98 -12.93 -8.91
CA GLU A 113 -16.23 -11.49 -8.76
C GLU A 113 -15.44 -10.84 -7.62
N THR A 114 -15.03 -11.62 -6.62
CA THR A 114 -14.15 -11.24 -5.52
C THR A 114 -13.24 -12.41 -5.18
N GLN A 115 -11.94 -12.17 -5.07
CA GLN A 115 -10.96 -13.21 -4.78
C GLN A 115 -9.79 -12.65 -3.97
N THR A 116 -9.33 -13.43 -2.98
CA THR A 116 -8.07 -13.19 -2.28
C THR A 116 -6.95 -13.92 -3.01
N LEU A 117 -5.91 -13.19 -3.41
CA LEU A 117 -4.72 -13.73 -4.05
C LEU A 117 -3.59 -13.73 -3.03
N ASP A 118 -3.18 -14.91 -2.57
CA ASP A 118 -2.27 -15.11 -1.43
C ASP A 118 -0.96 -15.85 -1.80
N PHE A 119 -0.60 -15.85 -3.08
CA PHE A 119 0.64 -16.46 -3.58
C PHE A 119 1.89 -15.76 -3.02
N PRO A 120 2.77 -16.44 -2.26
CA PRO A 120 4.03 -15.85 -1.84
C PRO A 120 4.91 -15.47 -3.05
N ILE A 121 5.57 -14.32 -2.98
CA ILE A 121 6.40 -13.80 -4.09
C ILE A 121 7.88 -13.81 -3.70
N GLY A 122 8.71 -14.41 -4.54
CA GLY A 122 10.17 -14.44 -4.46
C GLY A 122 10.86 -13.77 -5.65
N LYS A 123 12.19 -13.72 -5.63
CA LYS A 123 12.99 -13.29 -6.79
C LYS A 123 13.10 -14.44 -7.77
N ASN A 124 13.07 -14.14 -9.06
CA ASN A 124 13.37 -15.13 -10.09
C ASN A 124 14.86 -15.09 -10.44
N SER A 125 15.57 -16.21 -10.30
CA SER A 125 16.97 -16.35 -10.69
C SER A 125 17.20 -17.05 -12.03
N SER A 126 16.18 -17.71 -12.61
CA SER A 126 16.28 -18.50 -13.84
C SER A 126 16.13 -17.64 -15.10
N GLU A 127 15.19 -16.68 -15.11
CA GLU A 127 14.88 -15.86 -16.29
C GLU A 127 15.59 -14.48 -16.30
N GLY A 128 16.48 -14.21 -15.35
CA GLY A 128 17.31 -12.99 -15.35
C GLY A 128 16.54 -11.69 -15.08
N LYS A 129 16.93 -10.59 -15.76
CA LYS A 129 16.41 -9.23 -15.50
C LYS A 129 15.03 -8.94 -16.11
N THR A 130 14.47 -9.83 -16.93
CA THR A 130 13.19 -9.62 -17.61
C THR A 130 12.03 -9.82 -16.64
N HIS A 131 11.93 -10.97 -15.99
CA HIS A 131 10.94 -11.27 -14.93
C HIS A 131 11.60 -11.25 -13.55
N MET A 132 11.73 -10.10 -12.90
CA MET A 132 12.47 -10.03 -11.62
C MET A 132 11.83 -10.80 -10.46
N MET A 133 10.53 -11.07 -10.52
CA MET A 133 9.74 -11.65 -9.42
C MET A 133 8.87 -12.78 -9.95
N CYS A 134 8.67 -13.83 -9.15
CA CYS A 134 7.81 -14.98 -9.46
C CYS A 134 7.11 -15.48 -8.18
N ILE A 135 6.14 -16.39 -8.36
CA ILE A 135 5.44 -17.01 -7.24
C ILE A 135 6.21 -18.22 -6.71
N GLU A 136 5.98 -18.58 -5.45
CA GLU A 136 6.45 -19.83 -4.88
C GLU A 136 6.02 -21.04 -5.75
N GLY A 137 6.96 -21.96 -5.99
CA GLY A 137 6.76 -23.11 -6.86
C GLY A 137 7.18 -22.91 -8.32
N THR A 138 7.40 -21.67 -8.78
CA THR A 138 8.05 -21.41 -10.08
C THR A 138 9.54 -21.78 -10.03
N GLU A 139 10.06 -22.37 -11.11
CA GLU A 139 11.49 -22.70 -11.23
C GLU A 139 12.37 -21.44 -11.08
N GLY A 140 13.35 -21.49 -10.18
CA GLY A 140 14.22 -20.34 -9.88
C GLY A 140 13.62 -19.32 -8.91
N CYS A 141 12.49 -19.63 -8.24
CA CYS A 141 11.95 -18.77 -7.19
C CYS A 141 12.79 -18.84 -5.91
N GLU A 142 13.39 -17.72 -5.53
CA GLU A 142 14.22 -17.58 -4.34
C GLU A 142 13.57 -16.70 -3.27
N ASN A 143 13.64 -17.15 -2.02
CA ASN A 143 13.18 -16.42 -0.83
C ASN A 143 11.75 -15.85 -0.95
N PRO A 144 10.74 -16.70 -1.22
CA PRO A 144 9.37 -16.26 -1.31
C PRO A 144 8.91 -15.65 0.02
N LYS A 145 8.17 -14.56 -0.06
CA LYS A 145 7.62 -13.87 1.12
C LYS A 145 6.10 -13.82 1.04
N PRO A 146 5.40 -13.95 2.18
CA PRO A 146 3.96 -13.81 2.24
C PRO A 146 3.49 -12.52 1.56
N CYS A 147 2.49 -12.66 0.73
CA CYS A 147 2.01 -11.62 -0.17
C CYS A 147 0.51 -11.80 -0.36
N GLN A 148 -0.27 -10.74 -0.22
CA GLN A 148 -1.73 -10.80 -0.30
C GLN A 148 -2.31 -9.60 -1.02
N THR A 149 -3.22 -9.87 -1.96
CA THR A 149 -3.96 -8.89 -2.75
C THR A 149 -5.43 -9.29 -2.79
N GLU A 150 -6.34 -8.38 -2.42
CA GLU A 150 -7.77 -8.57 -2.67
C GLU A 150 -8.11 -8.04 -4.07
N LEU A 151 -8.76 -8.88 -4.88
CA LEU A 151 -9.27 -8.55 -6.21
C LEU A 151 -10.79 -8.43 -6.15
N THR A 152 -11.34 -7.41 -6.78
CA THR A 152 -12.79 -7.22 -6.96
C THR A 152 -13.07 -6.84 -8.40
N VAL A 153 -13.90 -7.63 -9.09
CA VAL A 153 -14.35 -7.31 -10.45
C VAL A 153 -15.30 -6.13 -10.42
N LEU A 154 -15.05 -5.18 -11.33
CA LEU A 154 -15.87 -3.98 -11.54
C LEU A 154 -16.71 -4.12 -12.82
N GLU A 155 -16.06 -4.42 -13.95
CA GLU A 155 -16.67 -4.43 -15.28
C GLU A 155 -16.05 -5.51 -16.16
N TYR A 156 -16.84 -6.05 -17.08
CA TYR A 156 -16.38 -6.89 -18.19
C TYR A 156 -16.53 -6.14 -19.50
N GLY A 157 -15.63 -6.38 -20.44
CA GLY A 157 -15.72 -5.80 -21.76
C GLY A 157 -14.65 -6.32 -22.70
N LEU A 158 -14.33 -5.51 -23.69
CA LEU A 158 -13.29 -5.79 -24.67
C LEU A 158 -12.23 -4.69 -24.66
N TYR A 159 -10.98 -5.06 -24.89
CA TYR A 159 -9.90 -4.13 -25.19
C TYR A 159 -9.30 -4.51 -26.54
N ASP A 160 -9.43 -3.63 -27.54
CA ASP A 160 -8.97 -3.88 -28.91
C ASP A 160 -9.54 -5.17 -29.52
N GLY A 161 -10.78 -5.52 -29.14
CA GLY A 161 -11.48 -6.74 -29.59
C GLY A 161 -11.29 -7.97 -28.71
N ASP A 162 -10.31 -7.98 -27.81
CA ASP A 162 -10.05 -9.12 -26.92
C ASP A 162 -10.83 -9.00 -25.59
N PRO A 163 -11.29 -10.14 -25.01
CA PRO A 163 -11.90 -10.16 -23.68
C PRO A 163 -10.97 -9.60 -22.60
N VAL A 164 -11.47 -8.66 -21.81
CA VAL A 164 -10.78 -8.16 -20.61
C VAL A 164 -11.77 -7.90 -19.46
N THR A 165 -11.23 -7.88 -18.25
CA THR A 165 -11.96 -7.53 -17.02
C THR A 165 -11.33 -6.31 -16.39
N LYS A 166 -12.15 -5.33 -16.02
CA LYS A 166 -11.75 -4.22 -15.18
C LYS A 166 -11.90 -4.62 -13.71
N VAL A 167 -10.80 -4.53 -12.97
CA VAL A 167 -10.72 -4.97 -11.58
C VAL A 167 -10.23 -3.85 -10.67
N LEU A 168 -10.68 -3.86 -9.42
CA LEU A 168 -10.05 -3.15 -8.32
C LEU A 168 -9.15 -4.12 -7.55
N LEU A 169 -7.90 -3.71 -7.31
CA LEU A 169 -6.88 -4.48 -6.61
C LEU A 169 -6.46 -3.73 -5.33
N GLN A 170 -6.62 -4.37 -4.18
CA GLN A 170 -6.19 -3.85 -2.88
C GLN A 170 -5.01 -4.70 -2.38
N PRO A 171 -3.75 -4.24 -2.55
CA PRO A 171 -2.61 -4.94 -1.99
C PRO A 171 -2.52 -4.72 -0.47
N LEU A 172 -2.66 -5.80 0.29
CA LEU A 172 -2.50 -5.82 1.75
C LEU A 172 -1.03 -5.91 2.18
N THR A 173 -0.17 -6.33 1.24
CA THR A 173 1.28 -6.29 1.34
C THR A 173 1.90 -5.31 0.33
N GLY A 174 3.23 -5.19 0.32
CA GLY A 174 3.95 -4.37 -0.65
C GLY A 174 5.20 -5.08 -1.11
N ARG A 175 5.06 -6.08 -1.98
CA ARG A 175 6.18 -6.72 -2.68
C ARG A 175 6.37 -6.07 -4.06
N THR A 176 7.59 -6.11 -4.58
CA THR A 176 7.91 -5.61 -5.93
C THR A 176 7.03 -6.32 -6.95
N HIS A 177 6.42 -5.57 -7.86
CA HIS A 177 5.53 -6.08 -8.92
C HIS A 177 4.34 -6.93 -8.43
N GLN A 178 3.98 -6.86 -7.15
CA GLN A 178 3.01 -7.76 -6.52
C GLN A 178 1.72 -7.96 -7.32
N LEU A 179 1.08 -6.86 -7.72
CA LEU A 179 -0.20 -6.91 -8.43
C LEU A 179 -0.07 -7.58 -9.80
N ARG A 180 1.02 -7.27 -10.51
CA ARG A 180 1.34 -7.78 -11.84
C ARG A 180 1.58 -9.29 -11.82
N VAL A 181 2.39 -9.74 -10.85
CA VAL A 181 2.67 -11.18 -10.62
C VAL A 181 1.40 -11.92 -10.23
N HIS A 182 0.60 -11.40 -9.28
CA HIS A 182 -0.62 -12.08 -8.85
C HIS A 182 -1.65 -12.20 -9.98
N CYS A 183 -1.85 -11.15 -10.77
CA CYS A 183 -2.78 -11.18 -11.90
C CYS A 183 -2.31 -12.18 -12.97
N SER A 184 -1.01 -12.19 -13.29
CA SER A 184 -0.43 -13.19 -14.20
C SER A 184 -0.55 -14.62 -13.65
N ALA A 185 -0.34 -14.82 -12.35
CA ALA A 185 -0.42 -16.13 -11.68
C ALA A 185 -1.82 -16.77 -11.75
N ILE A 186 -2.88 -15.96 -11.76
CA ILE A 186 -4.26 -16.46 -11.96
C ILE A 186 -4.66 -16.56 -13.44
N GLY A 187 -3.71 -16.41 -14.38
CA GLY A 187 -3.97 -16.50 -15.82
C GLY A 187 -4.58 -15.23 -16.44
N HIS A 188 -4.63 -14.12 -15.69
CA HIS A 188 -5.20 -12.86 -16.12
C HIS A 188 -4.16 -11.73 -16.06
N PRO A 189 -3.10 -11.76 -16.89
CA PRO A 189 -2.07 -10.71 -16.87
C PRO A 189 -2.69 -9.34 -17.17
N ILE A 190 -2.07 -8.30 -16.61
CA ILE A 190 -2.50 -6.92 -16.83
C ILE A 190 -2.27 -6.55 -18.30
N VAL A 191 -3.27 -5.91 -18.92
CA VAL A 191 -3.20 -5.46 -20.31
C VAL A 191 -2.02 -4.51 -20.49
N GLY A 192 -1.16 -4.79 -21.46
CA GLY A 192 0.05 -4.00 -21.77
C GLY A 192 1.21 -4.24 -20.80
N ASP A 193 1.16 -5.27 -19.94
CA ASP A 193 2.29 -5.68 -19.11
C ASP A 193 3.24 -6.59 -19.90
N PHE A 194 4.10 -5.97 -20.70
CA PHE A 194 5.09 -6.66 -21.54
C PHE A 194 5.95 -7.68 -20.78
N THR A 195 6.25 -7.39 -19.51
CA THR A 195 7.02 -8.31 -18.67
C THR A 195 6.18 -9.56 -18.41
N TYR A 196 5.11 -9.45 -17.62
CA TYR A 196 4.41 -10.62 -17.09
C TYR A 196 3.44 -11.29 -18.07
N SER A 197 3.35 -10.78 -19.30
CA SER A 197 2.74 -11.44 -20.45
C SER A 197 3.75 -12.24 -21.29
N SER A 198 5.00 -12.41 -20.84
CA SER A 198 6.09 -13.03 -21.61
C SER A 198 6.28 -12.40 -22.99
N GLY A 199 6.17 -11.07 -23.08
CA GLY A 199 6.31 -10.31 -24.32
C GLY A 199 5.11 -10.34 -25.27
N ALA A 200 4.02 -11.03 -24.93
CA ALA A 200 2.85 -11.14 -25.79
C ALA A 200 1.98 -9.87 -25.86
N ASP A 201 2.05 -8.98 -24.87
CA ASP A 201 1.14 -7.85 -24.74
C ASP A 201 1.88 -6.51 -24.91
N ASP A 202 2.34 -6.25 -26.14
CA ASP A 202 3.11 -5.07 -26.54
C ASP A 202 2.31 -4.03 -27.36
N ALA A 203 1.11 -4.39 -27.82
CA ALA A 203 0.25 -3.54 -28.64
C ALA A 203 -0.45 -2.38 -27.89
N PRO A 204 -0.87 -2.53 -26.60
CA PRO A 204 -1.43 -1.41 -25.83
C PRO A 204 -0.40 -0.29 -25.65
N TYR A 205 -0.85 0.97 -25.68
CA TYR A 205 0.07 2.13 -25.58
C TYR A 205 0.75 2.29 -24.21
N ARG A 206 0.29 1.53 -23.21
CA ARG A 206 0.78 1.53 -21.83
C ARG A 206 0.34 0.27 -21.08
N MET A 207 0.93 0.03 -19.92
CA MET A 207 0.39 -0.91 -18.94
C MET A 207 -0.87 -0.33 -18.27
N MET A 208 -1.94 -1.13 -18.25
CA MET A 208 -3.24 -0.78 -17.69
C MET A 208 -3.31 -1.06 -16.19
N LEU A 209 -2.38 -0.46 -15.43
CA LEU A 209 -2.39 -0.44 -13.97
C LEU A 209 -2.31 1.01 -13.47
N HIS A 210 -3.23 1.38 -12.59
CA HIS A 210 -3.33 2.73 -12.07
C HIS A 210 -3.60 2.74 -10.56
N ALA A 211 -2.74 3.42 -9.80
CA ALA A 211 -2.90 3.67 -8.37
C ALA A 211 -4.01 4.70 -8.14
N HIS A 212 -5.25 4.21 -8.13
CA HIS A 212 -6.45 5.04 -8.06
C HIS A 212 -6.63 5.70 -6.71
N PHE A 213 -6.41 4.98 -5.61
CA PHE A 213 -6.78 5.42 -4.27
C PHE A 213 -5.65 5.25 -3.27
N LEU A 214 -5.43 6.27 -2.46
CA LEU A 214 -4.43 6.30 -1.39
C LEU A 214 -5.04 6.93 -0.12
N HIS A 215 -5.06 6.15 0.95
CA HIS A 215 -5.43 6.59 2.30
C HIS A 215 -4.25 6.36 3.25
N ILE A 216 -3.68 7.46 3.75
CA ILE A 216 -2.66 7.44 4.81
C ILE A 216 -3.33 7.97 6.09
N PRO A 217 -3.50 7.14 7.14
CA PRO A 217 -4.19 7.53 8.37
C PRO A 217 -3.27 8.39 9.25
N LEU A 218 -3.00 9.60 8.79
CA LEU A 218 -2.20 10.60 9.50
C LEU A 218 -3.05 11.29 10.57
N ASP A 219 -2.41 11.67 11.67
CA ASP A 219 -3.00 12.53 12.70
C ASP A 219 -2.55 13.99 12.51
N PRO A 220 -3.42 14.98 12.77
CA PRO A 220 -4.82 14.84 13.20
C PRO A 220 -5.81 14.61 12.05
N GLN A 221 -5.37 14.78 10.79
CA GLN A 221 -6.21 14.62 9.61
C GLN A 221 -5.61 13.57 8.66
N PRO A 222 -6.40 12.55 8.25
CA PRO A 222 -5.94 11.56 7.31
C PRO A 222 -5.74 12.18 5.92
N LEU A 223 -4.75 11.69 5.20
CA LEU A 223 -4.57 12.02 3.78
C LEU A 223 -5.36 11.01 2.97
N LEU A 224 -6.39 11.49 2.28
CA LEU A 224 -7.31 10.71 1.46
C LEU A 224 -7.30 11.28 0.05
N VAL A 225 -6.82 10.52 -0.93
CA VAL A 225 -6.70 10.97 -2.32
C VAL A 225 -7.18 9.91 -3.28
N SER A 226 -8.01 10.34 -4.24
CA SER A 226 -8.40 9.55 -5.41
C SER A 226 -7.89 10.22 -6.67
N ALA A 227 -7.07 9.51 -7.45
CA ALA A 227 -6.79 9.86 -8.83
C ALA A 227 -8.01 9.54 -9.71
N GLY A 228 -8.14 10.17 -10.88
CA GLY A 228 -9.24 9.86 -11.80
C GLY A 228 -9.16 8.41 -12.32
N ASP A 229 -10.22 7.93 -12.96
CA ASP A 229 -10.20 6.64 -13.66
C ASP A 229 -9.72 6.83 -15.11
N PRO A 230 -8.48 6.43 -15.47
CA PRO A 230 -8.01 6.50 -16.85
C PRO A 230 -8.59 5.43 -17.78
N PHE A 231 -9.22 4.38 -17.25
CA PHE A 231 -9.71 3.23 -18.03
C PHE A 231 -11.19 3.40 -18.35
N VAL A 232 -11.47 4.46 -19.11
CA VAL A 232 -12.80 4.84 -19.59
C VAL A 232 -12.79 5.06 -21.11
N PRO A 233 -13.88 4.75 -21.83
CA PRO A 233 -13.91 4.84 -23.30
C PRO A 233 -13.62 6.24 -23.86
N THR A 234 -13.90 7.28 -23.08
CA THR A 234 -13.64 8.68 -23.47
C THR A 234 -12.15 9.05 -23.45
N VAL A 235 -11.33 8.29 -22.72
CA VAL A 235 -9.87 8.47 -22.65
C VAL A 235 -9.17 7.52 -23.61
N ASP A 236 -9.61 6.27 -23.63
CA ASP A 236 -9.11 5.25 -24.55
C ASP A 236 -10.30 4.51 -25.20
N PRO A 237 -10.59 4.78 -26.48
CA PRO A 237 -11.72 4.17 -27.19
C PRO A 237 -11.51 2.68 -27.48
N LYS A 238 -10.31 2.12 -27.27
CA LYS A 238 -10.07 0.68 -27.39
C LYS A 238 -10.75 -0.11 -26.27
N TRP A 239 -10.97 0.51 -25.10
CA TRP A 239 -11.72 -0.08 -24.00
C TRP A 239 -13.23 0.09 -24.23
N LEU A 240 -13.92 -1.05 -24.37
CA LEU A 240 -15.36 -1.12 -24.60
C LEU A 240 -16.02 -1.91 -23.47
N PRO A 241 -16.50 -1.24 -22.40
CA PRO A 241 -17.23 -1.90 -21.31
C PRO A 241 -18.56 -2.45 -21.84
N GLN A 242 -18.90 -3.67 -21.43
CA GLN A 242 -20.11 -4.37 -21.86
C GLN A 242 -21.03 -4.70 -20.69
N ARG A 243 -20.47 -5.05 -19.52
CA ARG A 243 -21.23 -5.40 -18.32
C ARG A 243 -20.57 -4.84 -17.08
N THR A 244 -21.25 -3.92 -16.40
CA THR A 244 -20.81 -3.37 -15.11
C THR A 244 -21.43 -4.20 -13.97
N LEU A 245 -20.62 -4.73 -13.07
CA LEU A 245 -21.07 -5.38 -11.84
C LEU A 245 -21.12 -4.40 -10.66
N ARG A 246 -20.10 -3.57 -10.53
CA ARG A 246 -19.92 -2.64 -9.42
C ARG A 246 -19.35 -1.33 -9.92
N THR A 247 -19.75 -0.23 -9.29
CA THR A 247 -19.12 1.07 -9.58
C THR A 247 -17.83 1.22 -8.79
N LEU A 248 -16.80 1.81 -9.40
CA LEU A 248 -15.52 2.08 -8.74
C LEU A 248 -15.70 2.85 -7.43
N ARG A 249 -16.57 3.87 -7.42
CA ARG A 249 -16.87 4.67 -6.24
C ARG A 249 -17.40 3.82 -5.08
N ALA A 250 -18.44 3.02 -5.33
CA ALA A 250 -19.04 2.18 -4.29
C ALA A 250 -18.05 1.13 -3.74
N THR A 251 -17.18 0.59 -4.59
CA THR A 251 -16.16 -0.37 -4.15
C THR A 251 -15.09 0.28 -3.27
N VAL A 252 -14.68 1.51 -3.58
CA VAL A 252 -13.72 2.27 -2.74
C VAL A 252 -14.37 2.69 -1.41
N GLU A 253 -15.62 3.13 -1.42
CA GLU A 253 -16.39 3.45 -0.19
C GLU A 253 -16.49 2.23 0.73
N ALA A 254 -16.87 1.07 0.22
CA ALA A 254 -16.92 -0.18 1.00
C ALA A 254 -15.54 -0.60 1.54
N LEU A 255 -14.46 -0.34 0.80
CA LEU A 255 -13.10 -0.59 1.26
C LEU A 255 -12.71 0.33 2.44
N LEU A 256 -13.10 1.61 2.40
CA LEU A 256 -12.89 2.54 3.50
C LEU A 256 -13.69 2.15 4.75
N GLU A 257 -14.96 1.78 4.59
CA GLU A 257 -15.81 1.33 5.70
C GLU A 257 -15.24 0.10 6.39
N ARG A 258 -14.79 -0.90 5.62
CA ARG A 258 -14.10 -2.08 6.17
C ARG A 258 -12.86 -1.68 6.97
N ARG A 259 -12.06 -0.75 6.45
CA ARG A 259 -10.84 -0.28 7.14
C ARG A 259 -11.15 0.42 8.46
N VAL A 260 -12.16 1.29 8.49
CA VAL A 260 -12.59 1.98 9.71
C VAL A 260 -13.04 0.97 10.77
N GLU A 261 -13.77 -0.07 10.36
CA GLU A 261 -14.25 -1.12 11.24
C GLU A 261 -13.10 -2.01 11.77
N GLU A 262 -12.11 -2.33 10.93
CA GLU A 262 -10.88 -3.01 11.33
C GLU A 262 -10.09 -2.20 12.37
N ASP A 263 -9.86 -0.92 12.10
CA ASP A 263 -9.12 -0.04 13.02
C ASP A 263 -9.89 0.13 14.36
N ARG A 264 -11.22 0.17 14.33
CA ARG A 264 -12.06 0.19 15.55
C ARG A 264 -11.87 -1.08 16.37
N LYS A 265 -11.96 -2.25 15.73
CA LYS A 265 -11.76 -3.56 16.37
C LYS A 265 -10.36 -3.70 16.97
N SER A 266 -9.32 -3.28 16.23
CA SER A 266 -7.94 -3.30 16.72
C SER A 266 -7.77 -2.43 17.98
N LYS A 267 -8.32 -1.21 17.99
CA LYS A 267 -8.27 -0.31 19.16
C LYS A 267 -9.03 -0.88 20.36
N GLU A 268 -10.17 -1.52 20.15
CA GLU A 268 -10.93 -2.19 21.21
C GLU A 268 -10.15 -3.37 21.81
N GLN A 269 -9.49 -4.14 20.96
CA GLN A 269 -8.65 -5.26 21.39
C GLN A 269 -7.43 -4.79 22.18
N GLU A 270 -6.73 -3.74 21.73
CA GLU A 270 -5.60 -3.14 22.45
C GLU A 270 -6.01 -2.60 23.82
N ARG A 271 -7.14 -1.91 23.91
CA ARG A 271 -7.70 -1.43 25.20
C ARG A 271 -8.05 -2.59 26.13
N GLY A 272 -8.60 -3.67 25.58
CA GLY A 272 -8.90 -4.88 26.35
C GLY A 272 -7.64 -5.55 26.91
N ILE A 273 -6.57 -5.63 26.11
CA ILE A 273 -5.27 -6.18 26.54
C ILE A 273 -4.65 -5.29 27.63
N ALA A 274 -4.57 -3.97 27.40
CA ALA A 274 -4.03 -3.02 28.37
C ALA A 274 -4.79 -3.05 29.71
N GLY A 275 -6.12 -3.18 29.67
CA GLY A 275 -6.95 -3.32 30.87
C GLY A 275 -6.65 -4.59 31.66
N ARG A 276 -6.43 -5.73 30.97
CA ARG A 276 -6.04 -7.00 31.61
C ARG A 276 -4.65 -6.92 32.24
N GLU A 277 -3.68 -6.34 31.53
CA GLU A 277 -2.33 -6.14 32.06
C GLU A 277 -2.32 -5.24 33.30
N GLU A 278 -3.14 -4.19 33.32
CA GLU A 278 -3.30 -3.33 34.48
C GLU A 278 -3.93 -4.07 35.67
N GLU A 279 -4.95 -4.90 35.43
CA GLU A 279 -5.59 -5.71 36.46
C GLU A 279 -4.62 -6.73 37.08
N GLU A 280 -3.85 -7.44 36.25
CA GLU A 280 -2.80 -8.35 36.73
C GLU A 280 -1.74 -7.63 37.56
N ARG A 281 -1.31 -6.43 37.12
CA ARG A 281 -0.35 -5.61 37.86
C ARG A 281 -0.89 -5.16 39.22
N ARG A 282 -2.19 -4.85 39.30
CA ARG A 282 -2.88 -4.55 40.57
C ARG A 282 -2.97 -5.77 41.48
N LYS A 283 -3.27 -6.96 40.96
CA LYS A 283 -3.29 -8.21 41.73
C LYS A 283 -1.93 -8.53 42.32
N ARG A 284 -0.86 -8.49 41.51
CA ARG A 284 0.52 -8.72 41.99
C ARG A 284 0.94 -7.75 43.09
N ARG A 285 0.61 -6.45 42.95
CA ARG A 285 0.87 -5.45 44.00
C ARG A 285 0.12 -5.75 45.30
N LYS A 286 -1.11 -6.25 45.20
CA LYS A 286 -1.92 -6.62 46.37
C LYS A 286 -1.35 -7.86 47.06
N GLU A 287 -0.92 -8.86 46.30
CA GLU A 287 -0.28 -10.08 46.82
C GLU A 287 1.04 -9.76 47.52
N GLN A 288 1.92 -8.95 46.91
CA GLN A 288 3.17 -8.50 47.54
C GLN A 288 2.91 -7.77 48.87
N ARG A 289 1.89 -6.90 48.91
CA ARG A 289 1.55 -6.18 50.13
C ARG A 289 1.04 -7.10 51.25
N ILE A 290 0.27 -8.14 50.90
CA ILE A 290 -0.20 -9.15 51.86
C ILE A 290 0.98 -9.97 52.40
N GLU A 291 1.94 -10.32 51.55
CA GLU A 291 3.15 -11.05 51.94
C GLU A 291 4.03 -10.23 52.89
N GLU A 292 4.28 -8.95 52.57
CA GLU A 292 5.00 -8.02 53.44
C GLU A 292 4.32 -7.85 54.81
N GLU A 293 2.99 -7.67 54.84
CA GLU A 293 2.22 -7.57 56.10
C GLU A 293 2.32 -8.87 56.92
N SER A 294 2.30 -10.04 56.27
CA SER A 294 2.46 -11.35 56.94
C SER A 294 3.88 -11.54 57.50
N GLU A 295 4.92 -11.08 56.80
CA GLU A 295 6.30 -11.13 57.32
C GLU A 295 6.49 -10.19 58.51
N GLU A 296 5.93 -8.98 58.44
CA GLU A 296 5.98 -8.03 59.56
C GLU A 296 5.25 -8.57 60.80
N GLN A 297 4.10 -9.22 60.61
CA GLN A 297 3.37 -9.91 61.70
C GLN A 297 4.19 -11.05 62.31
N ARG A 298 4.84 -11.89 61.50
CA ARG A 298 5.72 -12.97 61.99
C ARG A 298 6.89 -12.41 62.81
N ARG A 299 7.49 -11.32 62.34
CA ARG A 299 8.59 -10.65 63.03
C ARG A 299 8.16 -10.08 64.38
N ARG A 300 7.01 -9.41 64.44
CA ARG A 300 6.43 -8.92 65.71
C ARG A 300 6.09 -10.06 66.67
N CYS A 301 5.56 -11.17 66.19
CA CYS A 301 5.32 -12.35 67.02
C CYS A 301 6.62 -12.96 67.58
N GLN A 302 7.68 -13.01 66.78
CA GLN A 302 9.00 -13.49 67.24
C GLN A 302 9.62 -12.54 68.29
N GLU A 303 9.53 -11.23 68.07
CA GLU A 303 9.96 -10.22 69.04
C GLU A 303 9.18 -10.40 70.36
N TRP A 304 7.86 -10.52 70.30
CA TRP A 304 7.02 -10.75 71.49
C TRP A 304 7.35 -12.06 72.22
N LEU A 305 7.58 -13.15 71.50
CA LEU A 305 8.01 -14.44 72.09
C LEU A 305 9.39 -14.35 72.75
N SER A 306 10.30 -13.56 72.19
CA SER A 306 11.63 -13.35 72.76
C SER A 306 11.59 -12.51 74.05
N GLU A 307 10.66 -11.57 74.16
CA GLU A 307 10.42 -10.81 75.39
C GLU A 307 9.77 -11.65 76.49
N TRP A 308 8.93 -12.63 76.14
CA TRP A 308 8.28 -13.55 77.09
C TRP A 308 9.16 -14.70 77.59
N ALA A 309 10.20 -15.08 76.83
CA ALA A 309 11.11 -16.17 77.19
C ALA A 309 12.30 -15.71 78.05
N GLY A 310 12.33 -14.44 78.46
CA GLY A 310 13.34 -13.87 79.36
C GLY A 310 12.85 -13.79 80.80
N ASP A 311 12.95 -14.89 81.54
CA ASP A 311 13.13 -14.98 83.00
C ASP A 311 13.78 -16.35 83.33
#